data_AF-A0A445CIF0-F1
#
_entry.id   AF-A0A445CIF0-F1
#
_cell.length_a   1.000
_cell.length_b   1.000
_cell.length_c   1.000
_cell.angle_alpha   90.00
_cell.angle_beta   90.00
_cell.angle_gamma   90.00
#
_symmetry.space_group_name_H-M   'P 1'
#
loop_
_entity.id
_entity.type
_entity.pdbx_description
1 polymer ?
#
loop_
_entity_poly.entity_id
_entity_poly.type
_entity_poly.pdbx_seq_one_letter_code
_entity_poly.pdbx_strand_id
1 'polypeptide(L)'
;MPPRPTFLTTRLTPLFSSLFSHSQSPYFSFNSNTPFFFRRNAARTLTTIASSSSTSSSSRRTFSRYRKSQSHHLSTLAEPTAVKLSTKARRRIARGSPEGILKHKLDECSKTGNLVEALRLYDAARNDDVSMNLDHYNKLLYLCSASELGLKRGMEIFQQMLIDRVLPNEATFTNAARLAAAKNDPDMAFELLKRMKDFAIAPKLRSYGPALYGFCKKGDANKAYEVDADMIDSGIAAEESELSALLEVSVSSNREDKVYEMLQRLRTTVRQVSESTFDVIESWFNKEFASKIGEKNWDVNRIREGIERGGGGWHGQGWLGSGQWKVAKTHVNQDGHCLSCGEKLVSIDIDPKETEDFADSLSILACKKDPKLSFIHFKKWLKRYGPFDAVVDGANIGLADGQHFSFARVS
;
A
#
# COMPACT_ATOMS: atom_id res chain seq x y z
N MET A 1 -44.54 29.44 11.60
CA MET A 1 -43.10 29.58 11.91
C MET A 1 -42.91 29.47 13.42
N PRO A 2 -42.29 28.40 13.94
CA PRO A 2 -41.85 28.34 15.33
C PRO A 2 -40.39 28.84 15.47
N PRO A 3 -39.97 29.30 16.66
CA PRO A 3 -38.72 30.04 16.84
C PRO A 3 -37.49 29.12 16.93
N ARG A 4 -36.36 29.60 16.39
CA ARG A 4 -35.02 28.99 16.51
C ARG A 4 -34.47 29.16 17.94
N PRO A 5 -33.78 28.16 18.51
CA PRO A 5 -33.00 28.36 19.72
C PRO A 5 -31.66 29.03 19.40
N THR A 6 -31.39 30.11 20.13
CA THR A 6 -30.16 30.91 20.16
C THR A 6 -29.05 30.15 20.87
N PHE A 7 -27.93 29.88 20.19
CA PHE A 7 -26.69 29.44 20.83
C PHE A 7 -25.80 30.65 21.12
N LEU A 8 -25.39 30.79 22.38
CA LEU A 8 -24.46 31.79 22.88
C LEU A 8 -23.06 31.55 22.28
N THR A 9 -22.63 32.45 21.41
CA THR A 9 -21.26 32.52 20.89
C THR A 9 -20.42 33.41 21.81
N THR A 10 -19.49 32.84 22.57
CA THR A 10 -18.38 33.59 23.16
C THR A 10 -17.38 33.97 22.07
N ARG A 11 -17.24 35.28 21.87
CA ARG A 11 -16.31 35.92 20.93
C ARG A 11 -14.86 35.75 21.40
N LEU A 12 -13.99 35.28 20.52
CA LEU A 12 -12.56 35.61 20.55
C LEU A 12 -12.19 36.24 19.20
N THR A 13 -11.60 37.42 19.29
CA THR A 13 -11.19 38.29 18.17
C THR A 13 -9.98 37.73 17.43
N PRO A 14 -9.89 37.85 16.09
CA PRO A 14 -8.72 37.45 15.32
C PRO A 14 -7.72 38.61 15.21
N LEU A 15 -6.43 38.29 15.24
CA LEU A 15 -5.37 39.19 14.78
C LEU A 15 -4.50 38.44 13.76
N PHE A 16 -4.17 39.17 12.70
CA PHE A 16 -3.26 38.90 11.58
C PHE A 16 -3.83 38.30 10.30
N SER A 17 -4.11 39.23 9.38
CA SER A 17 -4.27 39.07 7.94
C SER A 17 -2.95 39.28 7.18
N SER A 18 -2.92 38.71 5.96
CA SER A 18 -1.97 38.95 4.84
C SER A 18 -0.62 38.24 4.99
N LEU A 19 -0.04 37.57 3.98
CA LEU A 19 -0.03 37.74 2.52
C LEU A 19 0.23 36.37 1.89
N PHE A 20 -0.37 36.02 0.74
CA PHE A 20 0.39 35.36 -0.34
C PHE A 20 -0.31 35.59 -1.69
N SER A 21 0.50 36.17 -2.57
CA SER A 21 0.22 36.55 -3.95
C SER A 21 0.23 35.37 -4.90
N HIS A 22 -0.45 35.58 -6.03
CA HIS A 22 -0.48 34.77 -7.23
C HIS A 22 0.85 34.12 -7.63
N SER A 23 0.80 32.84 -8.00
CA SER A 23 1.61 32.33 -9.12
C SER A 23 0.78 31.33 -9.93
N GLN A 24 0.65 31.65 -11.22
CA GLN A 24 0.07 30.80 -12.25
C GLN A 24 0.95 29.55 -12.42
N SER A 25 0.32 28.40 -12.68
CA SER A 25 1.00 27.21 -13.19
C SER A 25 0.30 26.72 -14.46
N PRO A 26 1.07 26.21 -15.44
CA PRO A 26 0.64 26.09 -16.83
C PRO A 26 -0.18 24.83 -17.11
N TYR A 27 -1.02 24.96 -18.14
CA TYR A 27 -1.75 23.91 -18.83
C TYR A 27 -0.85 22.71 -19.20
N PHE A 28 -1.31 21.49 -18.88
CA PHE A 28 -0.89 20.27 -19.57
C PHE A 28 -2.12 19.46 -19.97
N SER A 29 -2.41 19.45 -21.26
CA SER A 29 -3.36 18.54 -21.90
C SER A 29 -2.76 17.13 -21.95
N PHE A 30 -3.48 16.14 -21.43
CA PHE A 30 -3.14 14.72 -21.63
C PHE A 30 -4.12 14.08 -22.60
N ASN A 31 -3.60 13.77 -23.79
CA ASN A 31 -4.27 12.93 -24.77
C ASN A 31 -3.95 11.46 -24.45
N SER A 32 -4.97 10.62 -24.50
CA SER A 32 -4.98 9.24 -24.04
C SER A 32 -4.26 8.28 -25.00
N ASN A 33 -3.26 7.56 -24.46
CA ASN A 33 -2.78 6.21 -24.85
C ASN A 33 -1.30 6.06 -24.47
N THR A 34 -0.98 5.45 -23.32
CA THR A 34 0.32 4.79 -23.04
C THR A 34 0.23 3.90 -21.80
N PRO A 35 1.01 2.80 -21.73
CA PRO A 35 0.92 1.78 -20.68
C PRO A 35 1.61 2.23 -19.38
N PHE A 36 0.97 1.96 -18.24
CA PHE A 36 1.41 2.34 -16.90
C PHE A 36 2.75 1.69 -16.51
N PHE A 37 3.82 2.49 -16.47
CA PHE A 37 5.09 2.14 -15.83
C PHE A 37 5.09 2.59 -14.37
N PHE A 38 5.02 1.66 -13.42
CA PHE A 38 5.20 1.97 -12.00
C PHE A 38 6.68 2.27 -11.69
N ARG A 39 6.96 3.51 -11.30
CA ARG A 39 8.25 3.95 -10.75
C ARG A 39 8.33 3.53 -9.28
N ARG A 40 9.40 2.81 -8.94
CA ARG A 40 9.68 2.20 -7.64
C ARG A 40 10.13 3.27 -6.64
N ASN A 41 9.47 3.40 -5.49
CA ASN A 41 10.07 3.97 -4.28
C ASN A 41 10.01 2.95 -3.14
N ALA A 42 11.09 2.92 -2.36
CA ALA A 42 11.44 1.84 -1.47
C ALA A 42 10.85 1.99 -0.06
N ALA A 43 10.41 0.85 0.48
CA ALA A 43 10.48 0.40 1.87
C ALA A 43 9.96 1.30 3.00
N ARG A 44 8.84 0.89 3.59
CA ARG A 44 8.66 0.88 5.05
C ARG A 44 8.14 -0.50 5.49
N THR A 45 8.91 -1.15 6.34
CA THR A 45 8.57 -2.39 7.05
C THR A 45 7.68 -2.03 8.22
N LEU A 46 6.47 -2.59 8.31
CA LEU A 46 5.68 -2.62 9.53
C LEU A 46 5.69 -4.05 10.07
N THR A 47 6.20 -4.18 11.28
CA THR A 47 6.21 -5.40 12.09
C THR A 47 4.94 -5.39 12.94
N THR A 48 4.08 -6.38 12.75
CA THR A 48 2.91 -6.66 13.58
C THR A 48 3.39 -7.18 14.94
N ILE A 49 2.99 -6.54 16.04
CA ILE A 49 3.20 -7.03 17.41
C ILE A 49 1.98 -7.88 17.77
N ALA A 50 2.17 -9.20 17.84
CA ALA A 50 1.24 -10.11 18.48
C ALA A 50 1.54 -10.14 19.99
N SER A 51 0.56 -9.74 20.79
CA SER A 51 0.55 -9.91 22.24
C SER A 51 0.37 -11.39 22.57
N SER A 52 1.30 -11.97 23.35
CA SER A 52 1.05 -13.24 24.02
C SER A 52 1.60 -13.20 25.45
N SER A 53 0.70 -13.56 26.34
CA SER A 53 0.86 -13.75 27.78
C SER A 53 1.71 -15.00 28.06
N SER A 54 2.53 -14.88 29.11
CA SER A 54 3.39 -15.91 29.65
C SER A 54 2.60 -16.96 30.43
N THR A 55 2.77 -18.23 30.09
CA THR A 55 2.81 -19.34 31.07
C THR A 55 3.83 -20.39 30.65
N SER A 56 4.43 -20.99 31.65
CA SER A 56 5.69 -21.73 31.62
C SER A 56 5.56 -23.23 31.34
N SER A 57 6.69 -23.77 30.87
CA SER A 57 7.29 -25.08 31.20
C SER A 57 7.18 -26.25 30.19
N SER A 58 8.36 -26.55 29.65
CA SER A 58 9.03 -27.85 29.64
C SER A 58 8.68 -28.93 28.59
N SER A 59 9.76 -29.30 27.89
CA SER A 59 10.10 -30.62 27.32
C SER A 59 9.41 -31.06 26.04
N ARG A 60 10.19 -31.05 24.93
CA ARG A 60 10.66 -32.28 24.28
C ARG A 60 11.71 -32.01 23.21
N ARG A 61 12.83 -32.72 23.34
CA ARG A 61 13.89 -32.89 22.34
C ARG A 61 13.48 -33.91 21.27
N THR A 62 14.31 -33.90 20.21
CA THR A 62 14.63 -34.95 19.22
C THR A 62 13.66 -35.15 18.06
N PHE A 63 14.13 -34.87 16.83
CA PHE A 63 14.64 -35.89 15.91
C PHE A 63 15.51 -35.22 14.82
N SER A 64 16.84 -35.32 14.98
CA SER A 64 17.81 -35.20 13.88
C SER A 64 18.88 -36.26 14.12
N ARG A 65 18.72 -37.39 13.43
CA ARG A 65 19.73 -38.40 13.21
C ARG A 65 19.50 -38.90 11.80
N TYR A 66 20.40 -38.61 10.89
CA TYR A 66 20.91 -39.63 9.98
C TYR A 66 22.24 -39.18 9.39
N ARG A 67 23.20 -40.11 9.42
CA ARG A 67 24.46 -40.18 8.65
C ARG A 67 25.73 -39.54 9.24
N LYS A 68 26.45 -40.35 10.05
CA LYS A 68 27.92 -40.45 10.01
C LYS A 68 28.39 -41.73 10.72
N SER A 69 28.86 -42.72 9.96
CA SER A 69 30.06 -43.52 10.28
C SER A 69 30.24 -44.67 9.27
N GLN A 70 31.23 -44.57 8.39
CA GLN A 70 32.12 -45.67 8.02
C GLN A 70 33.19 -45.16 7.03
N SER A 71 34.42 -45.02 7.52
CA SER A 71 35.67 -45.41 6.84
C SER A 71 36.86 -44.84 7.62
N HIS A 72 37.60 -45.74 8.26
CA HIS A 72 38.99 -45.53 8.68
C HIS A 72 39.86 -46.50 7.89
N HIS A 73 41.05 -46.03 7.51
CA HIS A 73 42.12 -46.66 6.71
C HIS A 73 41.83 -46.69 5.19
N LEU A 74 42.65 -46.12 4.29
CA LEU A 74 44.11 -46.17 4.19
C LEU A 74 44.62 -45.04 3.24
N SER A 75 45.82 -44.53 3.53
CA SER A 75 46.82 -43.91 2.62
C SER A 75 46.50 -42.66 1.76
N THR A 76 46.98 -41.53 2.25
CA THR A 76 47.89 -40.55 1.59
C THR A 76 47.77 -40.32 0.07
N LEU A 77 46.93 -39.36 -0.32
CA LEU A 77 47.14 -38.49 -1.49
C LEU A 77 46.74 -37.07 -1.09
N ALA A 78 47.62 -36.11 -1.36
CA ALA A 78 47.54 -34.72 -0.91
C ALA A 78 46.20 -34.06 -1.25
N GLU A 79 45.52 -33.52 -0.22
CA GLU A 79 44.42 -32.57 -0.43
C GLU A 79 44.97 -31.31 -1.12
N PRO A 80 44.35 -30.82 -2.20
CA PRO A 80 44.71 -29.51 -2.71
C PRO A 80 44.32 -28.48 -1.65
N THR A 81 45.32 -27.74 -1.17
CA THR A 81 45.15 -26.60 -0.26
C THR A 81 44.00 -25.72 -0.72
N ALA A 82 42.90 -25.68 0.04
CA ALA A 82 41.76 -24.83 -0.27
C ALA A 82 42.17 -23.35 -0.15
N VAL A 83 42.59 -22.75 -1.27
CA VAL A 83 42.90 -21.33 -1.37
C VAL A 83 41.63 -20.54 -1.04
N LYS A 84 41.60 -19.86 0.11
CA LYS A 84 40.52 -18.92 0.45
C LYS A 84 40.58 -17.73 -0.52
N LEU A 85 39.86 -17.85 -1.63
CA LEU A 85 39.71 -16.78 -2.62
C LEU A 85 39.19 -15.50 -1.95
N SER A 86 39.66 -14.34 -2.44
CA SER A 86 39.12 -13.05 -1.99
C SER A 86 37.66 -12.90 -2.43
N THR A 87 36.87 -12.13 -1.69
CA THR A 87 35.47 -11.85 -2.02
C THR A 87 35.31 -11.22 -3.41
N LYS A 88 36.32 -10.44 -3.85
CA LYS A 88 36.36 -9.86 -5.20
C LYS A 88 36.59 -10.92 -6.29
N ALA A 89 37.47 -11.89 -6.06
CA ALA A 89 37.73 -12.99 -6.98
C ALA A 89 36.50 -13.91 -7.14
N ARG A 90 35.83 -14.25 -6.03
CA ARG A 90 34.58 -15.04 -6.06
C ARG A 90 33.47 -14.36 -6.87
N ARG A 91 33.29 -13.05 -6.71
CA ARG A 91 32.29 -12.29 -7.48
C ARG A 91 32.61 -12.26 -8.98
N ARG A 92 33.88 -12.18 -9.36
CA ARG A 92 34.29 -12.21 -10.77
C ARG A 92 34.01 -13.57 -11.41
N ILE A 93 34.32 -14.65 -10.71
CA ILE A 93 34.03 -16.03 -11.17
C ILE A 93 32.52 -16.23 -11.29
N ALA A 94 31.74 -15.84 -10.27
CA ALA A 94 30.29 -15.93 -10.31
C ALA A 94 29.67 -15.15 -11.48
N ARG A 95 30.21 -13.98 -11.83
CA ARG A 95 29.76 -13.22 -13.01
C ARG A 95 30.13 -13.88 -14.35
N GLY A 96 31.21 -14.65 -14.38
CA GLY A 96 31.64 -15.39 -15.57
C GLY A 96 31.00 -16.77 -15.73
N SER A 97 30.25 -17.25 -14.73
CA SER A 97 29.47 -18.49 -14.84
C SER A 97 28.33 -18.35 -15.86
N PRO A 98 27.87 -19.44 -16.49
CA PRO A 98 26.70 -19.41 -17.38
C PRO A 98 25.49 -18.73 -16.73
N GLU A 99 25.25 -18.99 -15.45
CA GLU A 99 24.18 -18.38 -14.66
C GLU A 99 24.40 -16.88 -14.45
N GLY A 100 25.64 -16.47 -14.19
CA GLY A 100 26.02 -15.06 -14.03
C GLY A 100 25.89 -14.25 -15.32
N ILE A 101 26.24 -14.86 -16.46
CA ILE A 101 26.09 -14.28 -17.79
C ILE A 101 24.60 -14.14 -18.11
N LEU A 102 23.81 -15.19 -17.89
CA LEU A 102 22.35 -15.16 -18.07
C LEU A 102 21.71 -14.07 -17.21
N LYS A 103 22.10 -13.96 -15.93
CA LYS A 103 21.61 -12.91 -15.03
C LYS A 103 21.84 -11.52 -15.60
N HIS A 104 23.06 -11.23 -16.07
CA HIS A 104 23.43 -9.93 -16.62
C HIS A 104 22.63 -9.58 -17.88
N LYS A 105 22.49 -10.55 -18.80
CA LYS A 105 21.72 -10.35 -20.03
C LYS A 105 20.23 -10.16 -19.75
N LEU A 106 19.65 -10.91 -18.81
CA LEU A 106 18.26 -10.71 -18.38
C LEU A 106 18.07 -9.39 -17.61
N ASP A 107 19.06 -8.93 -16.85
CA ASP A 107 19.05 -7.59 -16.22
C ASP A 107 19.00 -6.49 -17.29
N GLU A 108 19.76 -6.63 -18.37
CA GLU A 108 19.74 -5.71 -19.50
C GLU A 108 18.39 -5.73 -20.23
N CYS A 109 17.86 -6.92 -20.55
CA CYS A 109 16.53 -7.07 -21.15
C CYS A 109 15.43 -6.47 -20.27
N SER A 110 15.53 -6.64 -18.94
CA SER A 110 14.56 -6.09 -18.00
C SER A 110 14.58 -4.56 -17.95
N LYS A 111 15.74 -3.92 -18.22
CA LYS A 111 15.86 -2.46 -18.27
C LYS A 111 15.35 -1.89 -19.59
N THR A 112 15.62 -2.59 -20.69
CA THR A 112 15.23 -2.17 -22.04
C THR A 112 13.81 -2.62 -22.44
N GLY A 113 13.18 -3.49 -21.64
CA GLY A 113 11.88 -4.07 -21.96
C GLY A 113 11.91 -5.09 -23.10
N ASN A 114 13.09 -5.60 -23.46
CA ASN A 114 13.25 -6.50 -24.60
C ASN A 114 12.82 -7.94 -24.24
N LEU A 115 11.52 -8.21 -24.36
CA LEU A 115 10.95 -9.52 -24.10
C LEU A 115 11.43 -10.59 -25.10
N VAL A 116 11.57 -10.24 -26.38
CA VAL A 116 11.95 -11.22 -27.43
C VAL A 116 13.32 -11.81 -27.14
N GLU A 117 14.30 -10.97 -26.82
CA GLU A 117 15.63 -11.45 -26.43
C GLU A 117 15.59 -12.20 -25.11
N ALA A 118 14.78 -11.77 -24.14
CA ALA A 118 14.63 -12.49 -22.87
C ALA A 118 14.09 -13.92 -23.06
N LEU A 119 13.11 -14.12 -23.95
CA LEU A 119 12.59 -15.44 -24.30
C LEU A 119 13.61 -16.27 -25.07
N ARG A 120 14.36 -15.67 -25.99
CA ARG A 120 15.47 -16.34 -26.69
C ARG A 120 16.55 -16.82 -25.72
N LEU A 121 16.88 -16.00 -24.71
CA LEU A 121 17.83 -16.34 -23.66
C LEU A 121 17.30 -17.46 -22.74
N TYR A 122 16.00 -17.49 -22.48
CA TYR A 122 15.35 -18.58 -21.75
C TYR A 122 15.47 -19.90 -22.53
N ASP A 123 15.09 -19.91 -23.81
CA ASP A 123 15.15 -21.13 -24.64
C ASP A 123 16.60 -21.63 -24.81
N ALA A 124 17.57 -20.71 -24.99
CA ALA A 124 18.98 -21.06 -25.03
C ALA A 124 19.49 -21.63 -23.70
N ALA A 125 19.15 -21.00 -22.57
CA ALA A 125 19.54 -21.51 -21.24
C ALA A 125 18.97 -22.90 -20.96
N ARG A 126 17.76 -23.20 -21.47
CA ARG A 126 17.15 -24.54 -21.37
C ARG A 126 17.86 -25.56 -22.25
N ASN A 127 18.23 -25.21 -23.48
CA ASN A 127 18.95 -26.11 -24.39
C ASN A 127 20.40 -26.40 -23.93
N ASP A 128 21.03 -25.42 -23.27
CA ASP A 128 22.40 -25.52 -22.76
C ASP A 128 22.46 -26.08 -21.32
N ASP A 129 21.34 -26.58 -20.77
CA ASP A 129 21.21 -27.10 -19.40
C ASP A 129 21.70 -26.13 -18.29
N VAL A 130 21.56 -24.82 -18.52
CA VAL A 130 21.94 -23.79 -17.56
C VAL A 130 20.90 -23.70 -16.45
N SER A 131 21.33 -23.89 -15.20
CA SER A 131 20.46 -23.81 -14.02
C SER A 131 19.90 -22.40 -13.82
N MET A 132 18.57 -22.27 -13.84
CA MET A 132 17.89 -21.00 -13.57
C MET A 132 17.47 -20.89 -12.12
N ASN A 133 17.74 -19.73 -11.51
CA ASN A 133 17.35 -19.43 -10.13
C ASN A 133 16.10 -18.54 -10.10
N LEU A 134 15.62 -18.28 -8.88
CA LEU A 134 14.45 -17.43 -8.60
C LEU A 134 14.51 -16.05 -9.27
N ASP A 135 15.69 -15.43 -9.33
CA ASP A 135 15.85 -14.10 -9.92
C ASP A 135 15.71 -14.13 -11.45
N HIS A 136 16.22 -15.17 -12.11
CA HIS A 136 16.05 -15.37 -13.55
C HIS A 136 14.56 -15.53 -13.91
N TYR A 137 13.88 -16.45 -13.19
CA TYR A 137 12.46 -16.69 -13.38
C TYR A 137 11.59 -15.46 -13.12
N ASN A 138 11.85 -14.73 -12.02
CA ASN A 138 11.07 -13.54 -11.70
C ASN A 138 11.20 -12.43 -12.75
N LYS A 139 12.38 -12.25 -13.37
CA LYS A 139 12.57 -11.29 -14.46
C LYS A 139 11.83 -11.71 -15.72
N LEU A 140 11.92 -12.98 -16.09
CA LEU A 140 11.20 -13.53 -17.24
C LEU A 140 9.69 -13.36 -17.07
N LEU A 141 9.15 -13.75 -15.91
CA LEU A 141 7.72 -13.60 -15.61
C LEU A 141 7.28 -12.13 -15.58
N TYR A 142 8.11 -11.25 -15.02
CA TYR A 142 7.85 -9.80 -15.03
C TYR A 142 7.76 -9.26 -16.47
N LEU A 143 8.74 -9.57 -17.32
CA LEU A 143 8.74 -9.14 -18.72
C LEU A 143 7.57 -9.74 -19.49
N CYS A 144 7.23 -11.00 -19.21
CA CYS A 144 6.08 -11.65 -19.84
C CYS A 144 4.75 -10.97 -19.45
N SER A 145 4.64 -10.49 -18.21
CA SER A 145 3.41 -9.83 -17.73
C SER A 145 3.12 -8.48 -18.37
N ALA A 146 4.08 -7.92 -19.12
CA ALA A 146 3.99 -6.60 -19.75
C ALA A 146 3.70 -6.65 -21.27
N SER A 147 3.47 -7.83 -21.87
CA SER A 147 3.29 -7.98 -23.33
C SER A 147 2.41 -9.16 -23.70
N GLU A 148 1.62 -9.03 -24.78
CA GLU A 148 0.80 -10.11 -25.33
C GLU A 148 1.61 -11.36 -25.73
N LEU A 149 2.81 -11.17 -26.28
CA LEU A 149 3.71 -12.29 -26.61
C LEU A 149 4.09 -13.06 -25.33
N GLY A 150 4.29 -12.32 -24.25
CA GLY A 150 4.61 -12.84 -22.93
C GLY A 150 3.49 -13.64 -22.31
N LEU A 151 2.23 -13.31 -22.60
CA LEU A 151 1.08 -14.08 -22.11
C LEU A 151 1.12 -15.54 -22.58
N LYS A 152 1.57 -15.80 -23.81
CA LYS A 152 1.64 -17.17 -24.34
C LYS A 152 2.64 -18.03 -23.57
N ARG A 153 3.87 -17.54 -23.35
CA ARG A 153 4.96 -18.29 -22.70
C ARG A 153 4.98 -18.16 -21.17
N GLY A 154 4.41 -17.10 -20.60
CA GLY A 154 4.61 -16.75 -19.18
C GLY A 154 4.10 -17.83 -18.21
N MET A 155 2.95 -18.45 -18.50
CA MET A 155 2.44 -19.54 -17.66
C MET A 155 3.23 -20.84 -17.81
N GLU A 156 3.77 -21.12 -19.01
CA GLU A 156 4.70 -22.24 -19.25
C GLU A 156 5.98 -22.03 -18.44
N ILE A 157 6.55 -20.83 -18.46
CA ILE A 157 7.74 -20.47 -17.67
C ILE A 157 7.47 -20.60 -16.17
N PHE A 158 6.28 -20.19 -15.70
CA PHE A 158 5.89 -20.38 -14.30
C PHE A 158 5.77 -21.85 -13.92
N GLN A 159 5.16 -22.69 -14.78
CA GLN A 159 5.09 -24.13 -14.55
C GLN A 159 6.48 -24.78 -14.58
N GLN A 160 7.34 -24.37 -15.51
CA GLN A 160 8.71 -24.87 -15.60
C GLN A 160 9.51 -24.55 -14.34
N MET A 161 9.34 -23.36 -13.76
CA MET A 161 9.96 -23.00 -12.47
C MET A 161 9.59 -23.99 -11.35
N LEU A 162 8.32 -24.42 -11.30
CA LEU A 162 7.86 -25.40 -10.31
C LEU A 162 8.43 -26.80 -10.60
N ILE A 163 8.53 -27.20 -11.87
CA ILE A 163 9.15 -28.47 -12.30
C ILE A 163 10.64 -28.51 -11.92
N ASP A 164 11.35 -27.40 -12.13
CA ASP A 164 12.75 -27.19 -11.75
C ASP A 164 12.94 -27.09 -10.23
N ARG A 165 11.85 -27.18 -9.45
CA ARG A 165 11.83 -27.09 -7.97
C ARG A 165 12.41 -25.80 -7.42
N VAL A 166 12.32 -24.71 -8.19
CA VAL A 166 12.70 -23.37 -7.72
C VAL A 166 11.54 -22.81 -6.89
N LEU A 167 11.80 -22.55 -5.62
CA LEU A 167 10.76 -22.08 -4.69
C LEU A 167 10.23 -20.70 -5.09
N PRO A 168 8.92 -20.55 -5.36
CA PRO A 168 8.33 -19.27 -5.68
C PRO A 168 8.36 -18.32 -4.47
N ASN A 169 8.36 -17.02 -4.73
CA ASN A 169 8.15 -16.01 -3.71
C ASN A 169 6.95 -15.12 -4.04
N GLU A 170 6.65 -14.14 -3.20
CA GLU A 170 5.51 -13.23 -3.41
C GLU A 170 5.60 -12.47 -4.75
N ALA A 171 6.79 -12.13 -5.24
CA ALA A 171 6.94 -11.49 -6.55
C ALA A 171 6.63 -12.47 -7.70
N THR A 172 6.99 -13.75 -7.56
CA THR A 172 6.66 -14.80 -8.52
C THR A 172 5.15 -14.94 -8.70
N PHE A 173 4.41 -15.09 -7.59
CA PHE A 173 2.95 -15.20 -7.61
C PHE A 173 2.28 -13.93 -8.13
N THR A 174 2.77 -12.76 -7.73
CA THR A 174 2.25 -11.48 -8.25
C THR A 174 2.43 -11.37 -9.78
N ASN A 175 3.58 -11.78 -10.32
CA ASN A 175 3.80 -11.77 -11.77
C ASN A 175 2.92 -12.81 -12.49
N ALA A 176 2.73 -13.99 -11.93
CA ALA A 176 1.83 -15.01 -12.46
C ALA A 176 0.36 -14.53 -12.45
N ALA A 177 -0.09 -13.88 -11.38
CA ALA A 177 -1.42 -13.29 -11.28
C ALA A 177 -1.62 -12.16 -12.31
N ARG A 178 -0.59 -11.32 -12.55
CA ARG A 178 -0.61 -10.32 -13.63
C ARG A 178 -0.75 -10.95 -15.01
N LEU A 179 -0.05 -12.05 -15.28
CA LEU A 179 -0.19 -12.81 -16.52
C LEU A 179 -1.62 -13.32 -16.70
N ALA A 180 -2.24 -13.87 -15.66
CA ALA A 180 -3.62 -14.33 -15.69
C ALA A 180 -4.61 -13.18 -15.92
N ALA A 181 -4.48 -12.08 -15.18
CA ALA A 181 -5.33 -10.90 -15.34
C ALA A 181 -5.20 -10.26 -16.75
N ALA A 182 -3.99 -10.23 -17.31
CA ALA A 182 -3.75 -9.74 -18.67
C ALA A 182 -4.35 -10.66 -19.75
N LYS A 183 -4.56 -11.95 -19.45
CA LYS A 183 -5.38 -12.86 -20.27
C LYS A 183 -6.88 -12.72 -20.04
N ASN A 184 -7.31 -11.68 -19.31
CA ASN A 184 -8.68 -11.47 -18.90
C ASN A 184 -9.22 -12.63 -18.04
N ASP A 185 -8.38 -13.25 -17.23
CA ASP A 185 -8.72 -14.34 -16.31
C ASP A 185 -8.40 -13.94 -14.84
N PRO A 186 -9.26 -13.09 -14.23
CA PRO A 186 -9.11 -12.71 -12.83
C PRO A 186 -9.39 -13.85 -11.85
N ASP A 187 -10.13 -14.88 -12.27
CA ASP A 187 -10.38 -16.09 -11.48
C ASP A 187 -9.08 -16.84 -11.23
N MET A 188 -8.33 -17.14 -12.30
CA MET A 188 -7.00 -17.73 -12.19
C MET A 188 -6.04 -16.82 -11.40
N ALA A 189 -6.14 -15.50 -11.54
CA ALA A 189 -5.33 -14.58 -10.77
C ALA A 189 -5.60 -14.71 -9.25
N PHE A 190 -6.88 -14.85 -8.86
CA PHE A 190 -7.26 -15.02 -7.46
C PHE A 190 -6.92 -16.42 -6.93
N GLU A 191 -7.04 -17.47 -7.75
CA GLU A 191 -6.59 -18.81 -7.39
C GLU A 191 -5.08 -18.88 -7.13
N LEU A 192 -4.27 -18.24 -7.97
CA LEU A 192 -2.82 -18.13 -7.77
C LEU A 192 -2.47 -17.42 -6.46
N LEU A 193 -3.24 -16.39 -6.09
CA LEU A 193 -3.09 -15.69 -4.82
C LEU A 193 -3.42 -16.60 -3.63
N LYS A 194 -4.56 -17.31 -3.69
CA LYS A 194 -4.97 -18.27 -2.65
C LYS A 194 -3.95 -19.39 -2.45
N ARG A 195 -3.25 -19.80 -3.52
CA ARG A 195 -2.17 -20.80 -3.45
C ARG A 195 -0.92 -20.31 -2.72
N MET A 196 -0.73 -19.01 -2.51
CA MET A 196 0.43 -18.50 -1.76
C MET A 196 0.50 -19.06 -0.33
N LYS A 197 -0.66 -19.33 0.28
CA LYS A 197 -0.75 -19.95 1.60
C LYS A 197 -0.14 -21.35 1.64
N ASP A 198 -0.28 -22.12 0.56
CA ASP A 198 0.23 -23.49 0.45
C ASP A 198 1.77 -23.51 0.47
N PHE A 199 2.39 -22.38 0.09
CA PHE A 199 3.83 -22.16 0.13
C PHE A 199 4.29 -21.37 1.36
N ALA A 200 3.39 -21.10 2.31
CA ALA A 200 3.64 -20.23 3.47
C ALA A 200 4.16 -18.84 3.10
N ILE A 201 3.65 -18.27 2.00
CA ILE A 201 4.01 -16.93 1.52
C ILE A 201 2.87 -15.97 1.83
N ALA A 202 3.18 -14.91 2.58
CA ALA A 202 2.21 -13.84 2.84
C ALA A 202 2.02 -12.97 1.57
N PRO A 203 0.77 -12.73 1.14
CA PRO A 203 0.50 -11.81 0.05
C PRO A 203 0.79 -10.36 0.46
N LYS A 204 0.85 -9.46 -0.53
CA LYS A 204 0.92 -8.00 -0.33
C LYS A 204 -0.20 -7.35 -1.11
N LEU A 205 -0.47 -6.07 -0.85
CA LEU A 205 -1.47 -5.29 -1.61
C LEU A 205 -1.32 -5.45 -3.13
N ARG A 206 -0.09 -5.34 -3.65
CA ARG A 206 0.20 -5.52 -5.08
C ARG A 206 -0.12 -6.90 -5.64
N SER A 207 -0.23 -7.92 -4.80
CA SER A 207 -0.57 -9.29 -5.18
C SER A 207 -2.07 -9.43 -5.47
N TYR A 208 -2.92 -8.64 -4.79
CA TYR A 208 -4.37 -8.63 -4.98
C TYR A 208 -4.82 -7.84 -6.21
N GLY A 209 -4.08 -6.79 -6.56
CA GLY A 209 -4.42 -5.88 -7.67
C GLY A 209 -4.86 -6.59 -8.96
N PRO A 210 -4.12 -7.59 -9.50
CA PRO A 210 -4.53 -8.28 -10.73
C PRO A 210 -5.92 -8.92 -10.68
N ALA A 211 -6.29 -9.53 -9.55
CA ALA A 211 -7.62 -10.13 -9.37
C ALA A 211 -8.69 -9.04 -9.16
N LEU A 212 -8.45 -8.11 -8.22
CA LEU A 212 -9.40 -7.06 -7.86
C LEU A 212 -9.77 -6.19 -9.07
N TYR A 213 -8.77 -5.58 -9.71
CA TYR A 213 -8.99 -4.73 -10.87
C TYR A 213 -9.56 -5.51 -12.06
N GLY A 214 -9.19 -6.79 -12.19
CA GLY A 214 -9.74 -7.66 -13.23
C GLY A 214 -11.24 -7.92 -13.05
N PHE A 215 -11.70 -8.19 -11.83
CA PHE A 215 -13.14 -8.34 -11.54
C PHE A 215 -13.89 -7.02 -11.66
N CYS A 216 -13.35 -5.91 -11.13
CA CYS A 216 -13.96 -4.59 -11.29
C CYS A 216 -14.13 -4.21 -12.76
N LYS A 217 -13.11 -4.43 -13.60
CA LYS A 217 -13.15 -4.16 -15.05
C LYS A 217 -14.18 -5.02 -15.78
N LYS A 218 -14.41 -6.26 -15.32
CA LYS A 218 -15.47 -7.14 -15.85
C LYS A 218 -16.87 -6.80 -15.34
N GLY A 219 -16.99 -5.92 -14.34
CA GLY A 219 -18.26 -5.63 -13.67
C GLY A 219 -18.72 -6.73 -12.71
N ASP A 220 -17.85 -7.68 -12.34
CA ASP A 220 -18.19 -8.75 -11.39
C ASP A 220 -18.01 -8.26 -9.94
N ALA A 221 -19.00 -7.51 -9.45
CA ALA A 221 -18.97 -6.90 -8.13
C ALA A 221 -18.81 -7.94 -7.00
N ASN A 222 -19.51 -9.08 -7.10
CA ASN A 222 -19.49 -10.09 -6.04
C ASN A 222 -18.09 -10.66 -5.85
N LYS A 223 -17.40 -11.03 -6.93
CA LYS A 223 -16.02 -11.53 -6.85
C LYS A 223 -15.04 -10.43 -6.44
N ALA A 224 -15.26 -9.18 -6.86
CA ALA A 224 -14.46 -8.06 -6.35
C ALA A 224 -14.56 -7.92 -4.82
N TYR A 225 -15.75 -8.10 -4.24
CA TYR A 225 -15.93 -8.11 -2.79
C TYR A 225 -15.35 -9.35 -2.11
N GLU A 226 -15.34 -10.51 -2.76
CA GLU A 226 -14.62 -11.69 -2.24
C GLU A 226 -13.11 -11.44 -2.15
N VAL A 227 -12.52 -10.78 -3.16
CA VAL A 227 -11.11 -10.41 -3.16
C VAL A 227 -10.82 -9.41 -2.03
N ASP A 228 -11.66 -8.40 -1.85
CA ASP A 228 -11.55 -7.42 -0.78
C ASP A 228 -11.70 -8.04 0.62
N ALA A 229 -12.62 -8.99 0.80
CA ALA A 229 -12.76 -9.74 2.04
C ALA A 229 -11.48 -10.53 2.37
N ASP A 230 -10.90 -11.21 1.38
CA ASP A 230 -9.64 -11.95 1.54
C ASP A 230 -8.44 -11.02 1.84
N MET A 231 -8.44 -9.78 1.31
CA MET A 231 -7.47 -8.74 1.70
C MET A 231 -7.59 -8.40 3.18
N ILE A 232 -8.81 -8.15 3.67
CA ILE A 232 -9.08 -7.81 5.07
C ILE A 232 -8.67 -8.97 5.99
N ASP A 233 -9.05 -10.21 5.65
CA ASP A 233 -8.69 -11.41 6.40
C ASP A 233 -7.17 -11.64 6.43
N SER A 234 -6.47 -11.23 5.37
CA SER A 234 -5.00 -11.26 5.30
C SER A 234 -4.31 -10.07 5.98
N GLY A 235 -5.08 -9.17 6.61
CA GLY A 235 -4.56 -7.99 7.29
C GLY A 235 -3.98 -6.92 6.35
N ILE A 236 -4.44 -6.88 5.10
CA ILE A 236 -3.98 -5.96 4.07
C ILE A 236 -5.04 -4.88 3.87
N ALA A 237 -4.70 -3.65 4.26
CA ALA A 237 -5.55 -2.50 4.03
C ALA A 237 -5.49 -2.05 2.56
N ALA A 238 -6.66 -1.81 1.98
CA ALA A 238 -6.79 -1.18 0.66
C ALA A 238 -6.34 0.28 0.70
N GLU A 239 -5.61 0.71 -0.33
CA GLU A 239 -5.29 2.11 -0.57
C GLU A 239 -6.39 2.75 -1.45
N GLU A 240 -6.25 4.04 -1.78
CA GLU A 240 -7.26 4.77 -2.54
C GLU A 240 -7.59 4.09 -3.88
N SER A 241 -6.58 3.59 -4.60
CA SER A 241 -6.77 2.97 -5.91
C SER A 241 -7.70 1.76 -5.87
N GLU A 242 -7.52 0.87 -4.88
CA GLU A 242 -8.35 -0.32 -4.69
C GLU A 242 -9.77 0.07 -4.23
N LEU A 243 -9.89 1.02 -3.31
CA LEU A 243 -11.19 1.52 -2.84
C LEU A 243 -11.98 2.23 -3.94
N SER A 244 -11.31 2.99 -4.79
CA SER A 244 -11.92 3.69 -5.92
C SER A 244 -12.46 2.70 -6.97
N ALA A 245 -11.71 1.63 -7.27
CA ALA A 245 -12.18 0.57 -8.15
C ALA A 245 -13.38 -0.22 -7.57
N LEU A 246 -13.37 -0.48 -6.25
CA LEU A 246 -14.51 -1.08 -5.55
C LEU A 246 -15.73 -0.16 -5.53
N LEU A 247 -15.51 1.15 -5.35
CA LEU A 247 -16.57 2.15 -5.41
C LEU A 247 -17.19 2.19 -6.82
N GLU A 248 -16.36 2.25 -7.86
CA GLU A 248 -16.82 2.29 -9.25
C GLU A 248 -17.66 1.07 -9.63
N VAL A 249 -17.23 -0.15 -9.27
CA VAL A 249 -18.01 -1.37 -9.53
C VAL A 249 -19.31 -1.40 -8.71
N SER A 250 -19.32 -0.83 -7.51
CA SER A 250 -20.52 -0.70 -6.67
C SER A 250 -21.52 0.30 -7.28
N VAL A 251 -21.02 1.42 -7.80
CA VAL A 251 -21.82 2.45 -8.49
C VAL A 251 -22.42 1.89 -9.78
N SER A 252 -21.64 1.17 -10.58
CA SER A 252 -22.13 0.57 -11.83
C SER A 252 -23.15 -0.54 -11.57
N SER A 253 -22.97 -1.31 -10.50
CA SER A 253 -23.86 -2.41 -10.10
C SER A 253 -25.04 -1.98 -9.22
N ASN A 254 -25.20 -0.68 -8.94
CA ASN A 254 -26.24 -0.13 -8.05
C ASN A 254 -26.29 -0.80 -6.66
N ARG A 255 -25.13 -1.06 -6.05
CA ARG A 255 -25.01 -1.63 -4.69
C ARG A 255 -24.84 -0.51 -3.67
N GLU A 256 -25.93 0.07 -3.21
CA GLU A 256 -25.94 1.25 -2.35
C GLU A 256 -25.30 1.03 -0.97
N ASP A 257 -25.42 -0.19 -0.45
CA ASP A 257 -24.76 -0.64 0.79
C ASP A 257 -23.25 -0.57 0.64
N LYS A 258 -22.74 -1.10 -0.48
CA LYS A 258 -21.32 -1.12 -0.79
C LYS A 258 -20.77 0.25 -1.17
N VAL A 259 -21.55 1.10 -1.85
CA VAL A 259 -21.16 2.50 -2.08
C VAL A 259 -20.99 3.22 -0.74
N TYR A 260 -21.94 3.08 0.19
CA TYR A 260 -21.83 3.68 1.52
C TYR A 260 -20.58 3.17 2.27
N GLU A 261 -20.37 1.86 2.26
CA GLU A 261 -19.20 1.23 2.88
C GLU A 261 -17.88 1.77 2.32
N MET A 262 -17.74 1.86 0.98
CA MET A 262 -16.52 2.38 0.35
C MET A 262 -16.28 3.86 0.69
N LEU A 263 -17.32 4.69 0.75
CA LEU A 263 -17.21 6.09 1.17
C LEU A 263 -16.72 6.21 2.62
N GLN A 264 -17.20 5.36 3.53
CA GLN A 264 -16.70 5.33 4.90
C GLN A 264 -15.23 4.89 4.96
N ARG A 265 -14.85 3.89 4.16
CA ARG A 265 -13.45 3.44 4.08
C ARG A 265 -12.54 4.54 3.55
N LEU A 266 -12.92 5.21 2.45
CA LEU A 266 -12.19 6.38 1.91
C LEU A 266 -12.02 7.49 2.95
N ARG A 267 -13.07 7.79 3.73
CA ARG A 267 -13.01 8.76 4.84
C ARG A 267 -11.94 8.36 5.87
N THR A 268 -11.88 7.08 6.25
CA THR A 268 -10.96 6.58 7.29
C THR A 268 -9.51 6.42 6.81
N THR A 269 -9.28 5.96 5.58
CA THR A 269 -7.95 5.60 5.11
C THR A 269 -7.29 6.69 4.27
N VAL A 270 -8.08 7.42 3.48
CA VAL A 270 -7.56 8.37 2.47
C VAL A 270 -7.76 9.82 2.91
N ARG A 271 -8.91 10.14 3.53
CA ARG A 271 -9.35 11.48 3.98
C ARG A 271 -9.59 12.50 2.86
N GLN A 272 -8.66 12.65 1.92
CA GLN A 272 -8.76 13.53 0.75
C GLN A 272 -8.57 12.71 -0.52
N VAL A 273 -9.56 12.72 -1.39
CA VAL A 273 -9.57 11.88 -2.59
C VAL A 273 -8.95 12.58 -3.79
N SER A 274 -8.38 11.80 -4.70
CA SER A 274 -7.98 12.23 -6.03
C SER A 274 -9.16 12.69 -6.89
N GLU A 275 -8.87 13.45 -7.94
CA GLU A 275 -9.88 13.93 -8.90
C GLU A 275 -10.66 12.76 -9.55
N SER A 276 -9.97 11.68 -9.91
CA SER A 276 -10.63 10.49 -10.47
C SER A 276 -11.62 9.85 -9.50
N THR A 277 -11.26 9.73 -8.22
CA THR A 277 -12.16 9.18 -7.20
C THR A 277 -13.31 10.15 -6.92
N PHE A 278 -13.02 11.46 -6.91
CA PHE A 278 -14.04 12.50 -6.78
C PHE A 278 -15.11 12.41 -7.88
N ASP A 279 -14.71 12.20 -9.13
CA ASP A 279 -15.64 12.08 -10.26
C ASP A 279 -16.53 10.84 -10.13
N VAL A 280 -16.02 9.71 -9.62
CA VAL A 280 -16.83 8.53 -9.32
C VAL A 280 -17.88 8.85 -8.24
N ILE A 281 -17.48 9.56 -7.18
CA ILE A 281 -18.40 9.99 -6.10
C ILE A 281 -19.47 10.93 -6.66
N GLU A 282 -19.09 11.93 -7.45
CA GLU A 282 -20.00 12.87 -8.10
C GLU A 282 -20.99 12.13 -9.02
N SER A 283 -20.51 11.15 -9.79
CA SER A 283 -21.35 10.34 -10.68
C SER A 283 -22.42 9.56 -9.92
N TRP A 284 -22.11 9.05 -8.73
CA TRP A 284 -23.07 8.33 -7.89
C TRP A 284 -24.21 9.23 -7.45
N PHE A 285 -23.90 10.40 -6.87
CA PHE A 285 -24.91 11.30 -6.34
C PHE A 285 -25.77 11.96 -7.43
N ASN A 286 -25.26 12.06 -8.66
CA ASN A 286 -26.03 12.51 -9.82
C ASN A 286 -26.90 11.42 -10.46
N LYS A 287 -26.75 10.15 -10.05
CA LYS A 287 -27.50 9.03 -10.61
C LYS A 287 -28.95 9.05 -10.09
N GLU A 288 -29.91 8.78 -10.97
CA GLU A 288 -31.33 8.70 -10.57
C GLU A 288 -31.55 7.64 -9.48
N PHE A 289 -30.83 6.52 -9.53
CA PHE A 289 -30.88 5.47 -8.51
C PHE A 289 -30.57 6.02 -7.11
N ALA A 290 -29.56 6.89 -6.97
CA ALA A 290 -29.18 7.48 -5.69
C ALA A 290 -30.24 8.44 -5.12
N SER A 291 -31.20 8.92 -5.93
CA SER A 291 -32.33 9.71 -5.42
C SER A 291 -33.42 8.88 -4.75
N LYS A 292 -33.41 7.56 -4.99
CA LYS A 292 -34.41 6.60 -4.49
C LYS A 292 -33.98 5.91 -3.20
N ILE A 293 -32.70 6.01 -2.84
CA ILE A 293 -32.14 5.44 -1.61
C ILE A 293 -32.23 6.45 -0.47
N GLY A 294 -32.38 5.93 0.76
CA GLY A 294 -32.40 6.74 1.98
C GLY A 294 -33.61 6.47 2.86
N GLU A 295 -33.41 6.63 4.16
CA GLU A 295 -34.47 6.51 5.16
C GLU A 295 -35.17 7.86 5.36
N LYS A 296 -36.52 7.90 5.30
CA LYS A 296 -37.29 9.13 5.54
C LYS A 296 -37.46 9.48 7.01
N ASN A 297 -37.60 8.45 7.85
CA ASN A 297 -37.86 8.56 9.27
C ASN A 297 -36.78 7.76 10.01
N TRP A 298 -35.80 8.43 10.59
CA TRP A 298 -34.72 7.80 11.33
C TRP A 298 -34.73 8.23 12.80
N ASP A 299 -34.14 7.39 13.65
CA ASP A 299 -33.95 7.71 15.07
C ASP A 299 -32.81 8.73 15.23
N VAL A 300 -33.17 9.97 15.55
CA VAL A 300 -32.24 11.08 15.76
C VAL A 300 -31.26 10.81 16.90
N ASN A 301 -31.68 10.09 17.95
CA ASN A 301 -30.80 9.74 19.07
C ASN A 301 -29.75 8.73 18.61
N ARG A 302 -30.15 7.72 17.83
CA ARG A 302 -29.22 6.76 17.24
C ARG A 302 -28.19 7.42 16.32
N ILE A 303 -28.60 8.43 15.54
CA ILE A 303 -27.66 9.22 14.72
C ILE A 303 -26.68 9.99 15.60
N ARG A 304 -27.18 10.67 16.64
CA ARG A 304 -26.35 11.43 17.59
C ARG A 304 -25.32 10.55 18.28
N GLU A 305 -25.74 9.40 18.80
CA GLU A 305 -24.85 8.39 19.39
C GLU A 305 -23.82 7.86 18.39
N GLY A 306 -24.18 7.76 17.10
CA GLY A 306 -23.25 7.43 16.03
C GLY A 306 -22.17 8.50 15.85
N ILE A 307 -22.56 9.78 15.88
CA ILE A 307 -21.63 10.92 15.77
C ILE A 307 -20.67 10.97 16.94
N GLU A 308 -21.19 10.81 18.16
CA GLU A 308 -20.39 10.83 19.39
C GLU A 308 -19.40 9.66 19.42
N ARG A 309 -19.86 8.43 19.17
CA ARG A 309 -18.98 7.25 19.11
C ARG A 309 -17.96 7.32 17.97
N GLY A 310 -18.27 8.03 16.89
CA GLY A 310 -17.39 8.22 15.75
C GLY A 310 -16.30 9.27 15.96
N GLY A 311 -16.25 9.97 17.10
CA GLY A 311 -15.32 11.08 17.34
C GLY A 311 -15.70 12.38 16.63
N GLY A 312 -16.94 12.49 16.16
CA GLY A 312 -17.44 13.65 15.40
C GLY A 312 -17.25 13.52 13.87
N GLY A 313 -18.09 14.23 13.12
CA GLY A 313 -17.97 14.37 11.65
C GLY A 313 -18.55 13.25 10.79
N TRP A 314 -19.04 12.15 11.36
CA TRP A 314 -19.74 11.06 10.66
C TRP A 314 -20.61 10.23 11.62
N HIS A 315 -21.61 9.50 11.13
CA HIS A 315 -22.53 8.71 11.99
C HIS A 315 -22.57 7.20 11.69
N GLY A 316 -22.25 6.79 10.46
CA GLY A 316 -22.16 5.36 10.08
C GLY A 316 -23.47 4.58 10.07
N GLN A 317 -24.64 5.25 10.04
CA GLN A 317 -25.96 4.61 10.13
C GLN A 317 -26.66 4.40 8.78
N GLY A 318 -25.96 4.58 7.66
CA GLY A 318 -26.52 4.45 6.31
C GLY A 318 -27.01 5.78 5.71
N TRP A 319 -27.76 5.69 4.62
CA TRP A 319 -28.28 6.82 3.86
C TRP A 319 -29.52 7.44 4.53
N LEU A 320 -29.49 8.76 4.74
CA LEU A 320 -30.61 9.51 5.35
C LEU A 320 -31.26 10.44 4.33
N GLY A 321 -32.56 10.68 4.50
CA GLY A 321 -33.35 11.55 3.64
C GLY A 321 -33.96 10.83 2.44
N SER A 322 -34.56 11.60 1.55
CA SER A 322 -35.15 11.08 0.32
C SER A 322 -35.21 12.15 -0.77
N GLY A 323 -35.22 11.72 -2.03
CA GLY A 323 -35.33 12.61 -3.17
C GLY A 323 -33.99 12.93 -3.80
N GLN A 324 -34.00 13.85 -4.76
CA GLN A 324 -32.82 14.16 -5.56
C GLN A 324 -31.75 14.86 -4.74
N TRP A 325 -30.52 14.37 -4.83
CA TRP A 325 -29.35 15.03 -4.26
C TRP A 325 -29.06 16.34 -4.99
N LYS A 326 -28.72 17.38 -4.20
CA LYS A 326 -28.19 18.63 -4.74
C LYS A 326 -26.67 18.56 -4.69
N VAL A 327 -26.05 18.34 -5.84
CA VAL A 327 -24.59 18.18 -5.96
C VAL A 327 -23.98 19.48 -6.51
N ALA A 328 -22.94 19.99 -5.85
CA ALA A 328 -22.22 21.19 -6.28
C ALA A 328 -20.74 21.12 -5.89
N LYS A 329 -19.85 21.45 -6.83
CA LYS A 329 -18.43 21.70 -6.53
C LYS A 329 -18.30 23.07 -5.88
N THR A 330 -17.57 23.15 -4.78
CA THR A 330 -17.51 24.39 -3.97
C THR A 330 -16.19 24.47 -3.18
N HIS A 331 -15.98 25.61 -2.53
CA HIS A 331 -14.86 25.83 -1.62
C HIS A 331 -15.36 25.98 -0.18
N VAL A 332 -14.46 25.79 0.76
CA VAL A 332 -14.69 26.04 2.18
C VAL A 332 -13.89 27.29 2.57
N ASN A 333 -14.52 28.22 3.28
CA ASN A 333 -13.83 29.42 3.75
C ASN A 333 -12.91 29.14 4.95
N GLN A 334 -12.16 30.14 5.40
CA GLN A 334 -11.20 30.00 6.51
C GLN A 334 -11.86 29.59 7.83
N ASP A 335 -13.14 29.92 8.04
CA ASP A 335 -13.91 29.55 9.24
C ASP A 335 -14.52 28.15 9.15
N GLY A 336 -14.25 27.40 8.07
CA GLY A 336 -14.75 26.05 7.86
C GLY A 336 -16.17 25.97 7.31
N HIS A 337 -16.75 27.07 6.79
CA HIS A 337 -18.09 27.06 6.19
C HIS A 337 -18.04 26.76 4.69
N CYS A 338 -18.93 25.86 4.25
CA CYS A 338 -19.13 25.53 2.85
C CYS A 338 -19.80 26.70 2.11
N LEU A 339 -19.21 27.18 1.01
CA LEU A 339 -19.76 28.31 0.23
C LEU A 339 -21.04 27.97 -0.55
N SER A 340 -21.37 26.68 -0.72
CA SER A 340 -22.58 26.24 -1.42
C SER A 340 -23.80 26.10 -0.50
N CYS A 341 -23.66 25.42 0.65
CA CYS A 341 -24.79 25.13 1.55
C CYS A 341 -24.77 25.95 2.85
N GLY A 342 -23.67 26.64 3.17
CA GLY A 342 -23.52 27.41 4.41
C GLY A 342 -23.25 26.57 5.67
N GLU A 343 -23.24 25.25 5.56
CA GLU A 343 -22.94 24.36 6.69
C GLU A 343 -21.47 24.48 7.12
N LYS A 344 -21.23 24.35 8.43
CA LYS A 344 -19.89 24.39 9.02
C LYS A 344 -19.32 22.99 9.16
N LEU A 345 -18.11 22.77 8.65
CA LEU A 345 -17.37 21.52 8.86
C LEU A 345 -17.05 21.32 10.35
N VAL A 346 -17.00 20.06 10.77
CA VAL A 346 -16.71 19.66 12.14
C VAL A 346 -15.21 19.53 12.34
N SER A 347 -14.70 20.02 13.47
CA SER A 347 -13.37 19.68 13.97
C SER A 347 -13.42 18.29 14.60
N ILE A 348 -12.66 17.35 14.04
CA ILE A 348 -12.60 15.97 14.54
C ILE A 348 -11.43 15.88 15.50
N ASP A 349 -11.72 15.45 16.73
CA ASP A 349 -10.69 15.24 17.75
C ASP A 349 -9.85 14.01 17.39
N ILE A 350 -8.53 14.11 17.61
CA ILE A 350 -7.62 12.97 17.46
C ILE A 350 -7.71 12.15 18.75
N ASP A 351 -7.85 10.83 18.63
CA ASP A 351 -7.90 9.93 19.79
C ASP A 351 -6.61 10.07 20.62
N PRO A 352 -6.69 10.42 21.92
CA PRO A 352 -5.52 10.47 22.80
C PRO A 352 -4.73 9.17 22.82
N LYS A 353 -5.40 8.02 22.69
CA LYS A 353 -4.74 6.71 22.65
C LYS A 353 -3.96 6.51 21.35
N GLU A 354 -4.53 6.88 20.21
CA GLU A 354 -3.80 6.85 18.93
C GLU A 354 -2.57 7.77 19.00
N THR A 355 -2.72 8.92 19.65
CA THR A 355 -1.61 9.86 19.88
C THR A 355 -0.50 9.24 20.75
N GLU A 356 -0.86 8.50 21.80
CA GLU A 356 0.09 7.77 22.66
C GLU A 356 0.80 6.63 21.90
N ASP A 357 0.05 5.80 21.19
CA ASP A 357 0.58 4.69 20.37
C ASP A 357 1.54 5.21 19.28
N PHE A 358 1.21 6.35 18.67
CA PHE A 358 2.07 7.04 17.72
C PHE A 358 3.35 7.55 18.38
N ALA A 359 3.25 8.21 19.55
CA ALA A 359 4.40 8.72 20.28
C ALA A 359 5.38 7.60 20.69
N ASP A 360 4.86 6.46 21.13
CA ASP A 360 5.66 5.29 21.48
C ASP A 360 6.35 4.67 20.26
N SER A 361 5.62 4.51 19.16
CA SER A 361 6.16 4.03 17.89
C SER A 361 7.28 4.93 17.37
N LEU A 362 7.08 6.26 17.44
CA LEU A 362 8.08 7.25 17.08
C LEU A 362 9.31 7.15 18.00
N SER A 363 9.09 6.95 19.30
CA SER A 363 10.16 6.78 20.29
C SER A 363 11.04 5.56 19.98
N ILE A 364 10.42 4.41 19.67
CA ILE A 364 11.11 3.18 19.27
C ILE A 364 11.91 3.41 17.99
N LEU A 365 11.32 4.07 16.98
CA LEU A 365 11.99 4.33 15.71
C LEU A 365 13.20 5.26 15.88
N ALA A 366 13.07 6.31 16.70
CA ALA A 366 14.16 7.22 17.00
C ALA A 366 15.31 6.52 17.75
N CYS A 367 15.00 5.72 18.79
CA CYS A 367 16.01 4.92 19.50
C CYS A 367 16.75 3.94 18.57
N LYS A 368 16.06 3.32 17.61
CA LYS A 368 16.70 2.42 16.63
C LYS A 368 17.68 3.16 15.70
N LYS A 369 17.41 4.43 15.39
CA LYS A 369 18.23 5.25 14.50
C LYS A 369 19.32 6.04 15.21
N ASP A 370 19.23 6.17 16.53
CA ASP A 370 20.20 6.90 17.34
C ASP A 370 21.11 5.95 18.15
N PRO A 371 22.30 5.60 17.63
CA PRO A 371 23.21 4.67 18.29
C PRO A 371 23.87 5.26 19.55
N LYS A 372 23.70 6.55 19.86
CA LYS A 372 24.42 7.25 20.94
C LYS A 372 23.57 7.51 22.20
N LEU A 373 22.33 6.99 22.26
CA LEU A 373 21.37 7.24 23.35
C LEU A 373 21.06 8.74 23.57
N SER A 374 21.35 9.61 22.59
CA SER A 374 21.08 11.05 22.64
C SER A 374 19.59 11.32 22.80
N PHE A 375 18.76 10.51 22.15
CA PHE A 375 17.30 10.61 22.20
C PHE A 375 16.74 10.27 23.59
N ILE A 376 17.34 9.33 24.32
CA ILE A 376 16.93 9.03 25.71
C ILE A 376 17.24 10.22 26.62
N HIS A 377 18.40 10.87 26.42
CA HIS A 377 18.72 12.11 27.14
C HIS A 377 17.73 13.23 26.81
N PHE A 378 17.37 13.39 25.54
CA PHE A 378 16.33 14.32 25.11
C PHE A 378 14.98 14.04 25.78
N LYS A 379 14.53 12.78 25.85
CA LYS A 379 13.28 12.42 26.57
C LYS A 379 13.32 12.85 28.04
N LYS A 380 14.45 12.62 28.73
CA LYS A 380 14.64 13.04 30.14
C LYS A 380 14.64 14.56 30.27
N TRP A 381 15.29 15.26 29.36
CA TRP A 381 15.31 16.72 29.30
C TRP A 381 13.89 17.27 29.07
N LEU A 382 13.16 16.76 28.08
CA LEU A 382 11.80 17.20 27.76
C LEU A 382 10.86 17.05 28.96
N LYS A 383 10.95 15.93 29.69
CA LYS A 383 10.18 15.70 30.92
C LYS A 383 10.54 16.66 32.06
N ARG A 384 11.78 17.15 32.10
CA ARG A 384 12.28 18.04 33.17
C ARG A 384 11.96 19.51 32.93
N TYR A 385 11.96 19.96 31.68
CA TYR A 385 11.93 21.39 31.34
C TYR A 385 10.61 21.88 30.72
N GLY A 386 9.67 20.99 30.36
CA GLY A 386 8.31 21.40 29.97
C GLY A 386 7.50 21.99 31.14
N PRO A 387 6.27 22.48 30.89
CA PRO A 387 5.52 22.42 29.62
C PRO A 387 5.96 23.47 28.59
N PHE A 388 5.64 23.21 27.32
CA PHE A 388 5.86 24.13 26.22
C PHE A 388 4.56 24.27 25.43
N ASP A 389 4.18 25.49 25.08
CA ASP A 389 3.00 25.76 24.25
C ASP A 389 3.28 25.49 22.77
N ALA A 390 4.56 25.59 22.36
CA ALA A 390 5.00 25.37 20.99
C ALA A 390 6.40 24.74 20.95
N VAL A 391 6.64 23.94 19.91
CA VAL A 391 7.96 23.40 19.57
C VAL A 391 8.31 23.87 18.16
N VAL A 392 9.53 24.40 17.99
CA VAL A 392 9.97 25.03 16.76
C VAL A 392 11.06 24.20 16.10
N ASP A 393 10.87 23.84 14.82
CA ASP A 393 11.96 23.33 13.98
C ASP A 393 12.81 24.50 13.48
N GLY A 394 13.80 24.89 14.28
CA GLY A 394 14.65 26.05 13.99
C GLY A 394 15.47 25.91 12.70
N ALA A 395 15.82 24.68 12.30
CA ALA A 395 16.53 24.44 11.04
C ALA A 395 15.63 24.77 9.85
N ASN A 396 14.38 24.30 9.88
CA ASN A 396 13.42 24.57 8.82
C ASN A 396 13.09 26.07 8.70
N ILE A 397 12.85 26.76 9.83
CA ILE A 397 12.55 28.20 9.82
C ILE A 397 13.75 29.02 9.30
N GLY A 398 14.95 28.72 9.78
CA GLY A 398 16.14 29.46 9.39
C GLY A 398 16.53 29.28 7.93
N LEU A 399 16.13 28.17 7.29
CA LEU A 399 16.50 27.81 5.91
C LEU A 399 15.34 27.88 4.90
N ALA A 400 14.14 28.30 5.31
CA ALA A 400 12.94 28.18 4.48
C ALA A 400 13.03 28.85 3.09
N ASP A 401 13.82 29.92 2.92
CA ASP A 401 13.89 30.69 1.66
C ASP A 401 15.28 30.67 0.99
N GLY A 402 16.18 29.76 1.39
CA GLY A 402 17.48 29.69 0.73
C GLY A 402 18.54 28.82 1.39
N GLN A 403 19.75 28.83 0.81
CA GLN A 403 20.88 28.03 1.28
C GLN A 403 21.57 28.59 2.53
N HIS A 404 21.30 29.85 2.91
CA HIS A 404 21.91 30.50 4.07
C HIS A 404 20.93 30.59 5.23
N PHE A 405 21.40 30.20 6.42
CA PHE A 405 20.61 30.23 7.64
C PHE A 405 20.37 31.67 8.13
N SER A 406 19.11 32.03 8.36
CA SER A 406 18.71 33.32 8.90
C SER A 406 18.32 33.22 10.37
N PHE A 407 19.19 33.73 11.25
CA PHE A 407 18.92 33.77 12.69
C PHE A 407 17.72 34.65 13.04
N ALA A 408 17.56 35.79 12.35
CA ALA A 408 16.48 36.75 12.59
C ALA A 408 15.07 36.19 12.36
N ARG A 409 14.94 35.02 11.74
CA ARG A 409 13.66 34.34 11.53
C ARG A 409 13.32 33.34 12.63
N VAL A 410 14.34 32.85 13.34
CA VAL A 410 14.22 31.80 14.36
C VAL A 410 14.12 32.42 15.75
N SER A 411 14.80 33.55 15.96
CA SER A 411 14.69 34.41 17.14
C SER A 411 13.44 35.28 17.06
#